data_AF-A0A7C2XIW0-F1
#
_entry.id   AF-A0A7C2XIW0-F1
#
_cell.length_a   1.000
_cell.length_b   1.000
_cell.length_c   1.000
_cell.angle_alpha   90.00
_cell.angle_beta   90.00
_cell.angle_gamma   90.00
#
_symmetry.space_group_name_H-M   'P 1'
#
loop_
_entity.id
_entity.type
_entity.pdbx_description
1 polymer ?
#
loop_
_entity_poly.entity_id
_entity_poly.type
_entity_poly.pdbx_seq_one_letter_code
_entity_poly.pdbx_strand_id
1 'polypeptide(L)'
;MADLYELLGVSRQASEREIKAAYRRLAKRYHPDVNPSPTAAEDFARITEAYKVLSNRRLRDLYDRGLLADYEAYLRQRERAAVLRERLKDIVQELLRREREEAAIRQTAVMLVVSLFASAFLVALFRPPIFEMLGPVGKAVCLGLFGVGMWELVRDVMMCLDYYTYPDDVTPSFWHIEEEMRGKPFSRTTALAFLVGGYLLALVLGSLVRYALVGSDGRLLLSYGLINLILLPPIAVLILMRLRALSERLSDSRWSEGGEW
;
A
#
# COMPACT_ATOMS: atom_id res chain seq x y z
N MET A 1 16.51 21.88 46.74
CA MET A 1 15.36 20.95 46.65
C MET A 1 14.73 20.91 48.03
N ALA A 2 13.45 21.27 48.18
CA ALA A 2 12.76 21.05 49.46
C ALA A 2 12.59 19.54 49.69
N ASP A 3 12.81 19.06 50.91
CA ASP A 3 12.60 17.65 51.24
C ASP A 3 11.09 17.33 51.16
N LEU A 4 10.72 16.27 50.44
CA LEU A 4 9.31 15.87 50.26
C LEU A 4 8.67 15.45 51.59
N TYR A 5 9.48 14.91 52.51
CA TYR A 5 9.01 14.54 53.85
C TYR A 5 8.72 15.79 54.69
N GLU A 6 9.55 16.82 54.59
CA GLU A 6 9.32 18.12 55.23
C GLU A 6 8.11 18.83 54.66
N LEU A 7 7.91 18.77 53.33
CA LEU A 7 6.77 19.37 52.66
C LEU A 7 5.43 18.77 53.13
N LEU A 8 5.40 17.46 53.39
CA LEU A 8 4.24 16.77 53.97
C LEU A 8 4.19 16.84 55.51
N GLY A 9 5.25 17.32 56.16
CA GLY A 9 5.38 17.37 57.62
C GLY A 9 5.37 15.98 58.27
N VAL A 10 6.03 15.00 57.65
CA VAL A 10 6.09 13.61 58.13
C VAL A 10 7.54 13.15 58.29
N SER A 11 7.78 12.17 59.17
CA SER A 11 9.10 11.55 59.33
C SER A 11 9.50 10.74 58.09
N ARG A 12 10.80 10.60 57.83
CA ARG A 12 11.35 9.66 56.84
C ARG A 12 10.98 8.20 57.13
N GLN A 13 10.73 7.83 58.39
CA GLN A 13 10.23 6.50 58.75
C GLN A 13 8.69 6.39 58.74
N ALA A 14 7.97 7.43 58.31
CA ALA A 14 6.51 7.42 58.33
C ALA A 14 5.94 6.29 57.46
N SER A 15 4.91 5.65 57.98
CA SER A 15 4.12 4.62 57.29
C SER A 15 3.29 5.23 56.16
N GLU A 16 2.89 4.42 55.18
CA GLU A 16 2.00 4.87 54.10
C GLU A 16 0.68 5.46 54.62
N ARG A 17 0.18 4.94 55.76
CA ARG A 17 -1.04 5.45 56.41
C ARG A 17 -0.84 6.88 56.94
N GLU A 18 0.30 7.17 57.54
CA GLU A 18 0.65 8.50 58.04
C GLU A 18 0.86 9.50 56.90
N ILE A 19 1.57 9.09 55.84
CA ILE A 19 1.76 9.89 54.63
C ILE A 19 0.40 10.26 54.00
N LYS A 20 -0.50 9.28 53.87
CA LYS A 20 -1.86 9.50 53.34
C LYS A 20 -2.74 10.36 54.26
N ALA A 21 -2.58 10.25 55.58
CA ALA A 21 -3.28 11.11 56.54
C ALA A 21 -2.79 12.56 56.46
N ALA A 22 -1.48 12.76 56.38
CA ALA A 22 -0.86 14.09 56.25
C ALA A 22 -1.26 14.77 54.95
N TYR A 23 -1.21 14.06 53.82
CA TYR A 23 -1.68 14.57 52.53
C TYR A 23 -3.15 15.01 52.59
N ARG A 24 -4.06 14.19 53.14
CA ARG A 24 -5.49 14.55 53.24
C ARG A 24 -5.74 15.82 54.06
N ARG A 25 -4.95 16.05 55.10
CA ARG A 25 -5.02 17.26 55.93
C ARG A 25 -4.53 18.49 55.18
N LEU A 26 -3.38 18.37 54.50
CA LEU A 26 -2.78 19.45 53.72
C LEU A 26 -3.60 19.80 52.47
N ALA A 27 -4.09 18.79 51.76
CA ALA A 27 -4.93 18.95 50.57
C ALA A 27 -6.20 19.76 50.88
N LYS A 28 -6.87 19.53 52.02
CA LYS A 28 -8.03 20.34 52.45
C LYS A 28 -7.67 21.78 52.79
N ARG A 29 -6.47 22.03 53.32
CA ARG A 29 -6.01 23.36 53.74
C ARG A 29 -5.51 24.20 52.57
N TYR A 30 -4.90 23.58 51.57
CA TYR A 30 -4.30 24.25 50.41
C TYR A 30 -5.15 24.10 49.13
N HIS A 31 -6.36 23.54 49.21
CA HIS A 31 -7.23 23.43 48.04
C HIS A 31 -7.54 24.81 47.46
N PRO A 32 -7.39 25.03 46.13
CA PRO A 32 -7.59 26.33 45.50
C PRO A 32 -9.01 26.89 45.71
N ASP A 33 -10.02 26.02 45.81
CA ASP A 33 -11.41 26.44 46.07
C ASP A 33 -11.68 26.86 47.52
N VAL A 34 -10.80 26.48 48.47
CA VAL A 34 -11.01 26.70 49.91
C VAL A 34 -10.03 27.73 50.47
N ASN A 35 -8.87 27.88 49.82
CA ASN A 35 -7.81 28.79 50.21
C ASN A 35 -7.69 29.93 49.18
N PRO A 36 -8.05 31.18 49.54
CA PRO A 36 -8.02 32.32 48.63
C PRO A 36 -6.60 32.88 48.37
N SER A 37 -5.54 32.24 48.88
CA SER A 37 -4.16 32.67 48.63
C SER A 37 -3.81 32.54 47.14
N PRO A 38 -3.12 33.54 46.55
CA PRO A 38 -2.63 33.44 45.17
C PRO A 38 -1.61 32.31 44.97
N THR A 39 -0.96 31.84 46.05
CA THR A 39 0.00 30.71 45.99
C THR A 39 -0.65 29.35 46.23
N ALA A 40 -1.94 29.29 46.56
CA ALA A 40 -2.60 28.05 46.97
C ALA A 40 -2.48 26.94 45.91
N ALA A 41 -2.58 27.30 44.61
CA ALA A 41 -2.43 26.36 43.50
C ALA A 41 -1.02 25.76 43.41
N GLU A 42 0.02 26.58 43.56
CA GLU A 42 1.42 26.12 43.54
C GLU A 42 1.74 25.27 44.78
N ASP A 43 1.30 25.70 45.96
CA ASP A 43 1.44 24.96 47.22
C ASP A 43 0.78 23.59 47.12
N PHE A 44 -0.45 23.55 46.61
CA PHE A 44 -1.21 22.33 46.40
C PHE A 44 -0.54 21.39 45.39
N ALA A 45 0.00 21.92 44.28
CA ALA A 45 0.73 21.15 43.29
C ALA A 45 1.97 20.48 43.91
N ARG A 46 2.76 21.22 44.69
CA ARG A 46 3.94 20.69 45.40
C ARG A 46 3.57 19.61 46.41
N ILE A 47 2.53 19.82 47.21
CA ILE A 47 2.03 18.83 48.19
C ILE A 47 1.57 17.54 47.48
N THR A 48 0.91 17.69 46.33
CA THR A 48 0.43 16.57 45.52
C THR A 48 1.58 15.80 44.89
N GLU A 49 2.61 16.49 44.41
CA GLU A 49 3.83 15.87 43.89
C GLU A 49 4.58 15.07 44.98
N ALA A 50 4.75 15.65 46.17
CA ALA A 50 5.36 14.95 47.30
C ALA A 50 4.59 13.68 47.69
N TYR A 51 3.26 13.76 47.74
CA TYR A 51 2.42 12.59 47.98
C TYR A 51 2.55 11.54 46.87
N LYS A 52 2.60 11.94 45.59
CA LYS A 52 2.75 11.01 44.45
C LYS A 52 4.03 10.19 44.55
N VAL A 53 5.14 10.81 44.93
CA VAL A 53 6.43 10.13 45.10
C VAL A 53 6.42 9.26 46.36
N LEU A 54 6.02 9.81 47.51
CA LEU A 54 6.14 9.14 48.80
C LEU A 54 5.08 8.05 49.05
N SER A 55 3.94 8.10 48.37
CA SER A 55 2.90 7.07 48.47
C SER A 55 3.21 5.80 47.67
N ASN A 56 4.08 5.87 46.66
CA ASN A 56 4.50 4.71 45.88
C ASN A 56 5.82 4.18 46.43
N ARG A 57 5.80 2.95 46.97
CA ARG A 57 6.98 2.30 47.56
C ARG A 57 8.22 2.33 46.66
N ARG A 58 8.07 2.16 45.33
CA ARG A 58 9.19 2.19 44.38
C ARG A 58 9.71 3.60 44.14
N LEU A 59 8.84 4.59 43.99
CA LEU A 59 9.25 5.99 43.80
C LEU A 59 9.88 6.57 45.07
N ARG A 60 9.37 6.18 46.24
CA ARG A 60 9.94 6.50 47.54
C ARG A 60 11.36 5.95 47.70
N ASP A 61 11.57 4.67 47.38
CA ASP A 61 12.92 4.07 47.43
C ASP A 61 13.90 4.76 46.45
N LEU A 62 13.43 5.13 45.25
CA LEU A 62 14.24 5.89 44.29
C LEU A 62 14.54 7.32 44.78
N TYR A 63 13.57 7.97 45.43
CA TYR A 63 13.75 9.28 46.05
C TYR A 63 14.77 9.22 47.19
N ASP A 64 14.64 8.23 48.08
CA ASP A 64 15.53 8.03 49.23
C ASP A 64 16.97 7.73 48.78
N ARG A 65 17.16 7.10 47.61
CA ARG A 65 18.47 6.83 46.99
C ARG A 65 18.99 7.96 46.10
N GLY A 66 18.23 9.05 45.90
CA GLY A 66 18.59 10.15 45.02
C GLY A 66 18.52 9.84 43.51
N LEU A 67 17.91 8.72 43.12
CA LEU A 67 17.81 8.24 41.73
C LEU A 67 16.51 8.66 41.02
N LEU A 68 15.62 9.37 41.71
CA LEU A 68 14.30 9.74 41.16
C LEU A 68 14.40 10.58 39.88
N ALA A 69 15.31 11.56 39.85
CA ALA A 69 15.49 12.44 38.69
C ALA A 69 15.96 11.66 37.44
N ASP A 70 16.90 10.74 37.61
CA ASP A 70 17.41 9.87 36.54
C ASP A 70 16.32 8.90 36.05
N TYR A 71 15.52 8.35 36.98
CA TYR A 71 14.40 7.48 36.65
C TYR A 71 13.32 8.22 35.83
N GLU A 72 12.97 9.45 36.20
CA GLU A 72 12.03 10.27 35.43
C GLU A 72 12.57 10.70 34.08
N ALA A 73 13.87 10.98 33.97
CA ALA A 73 14.52 11.26 32.69
C ALA A 73 14.49 10.03 31.78
N TYR A 74 14.78 8.84 32.33
CA TYR A 74 14.69 7.56 31.62
C TYR A 74 13.27 7.28 31.10
N LEU A 75 12.25 7.46 31.94
CA LEU A 75 10.85 7.27 31.53
C LEU A 75 10.45 8.23 30.41
N ARG A 76 10.79 9.52 30.53
CA ARG A 76 10.54 10.52 29.49
C ARG A 76 11.23 10.18 28.17
N GLN A 77 12.47 9.70 28.22
CA GLN A 77 13.21 9.28 27.02
C GLN A 77 12.54 8.08 26.35
N ARG A 78 12.09 7.10 27.14
CA ARG A 78 11.38 5.91 26.65
C ARG A 78 10.04 6.26 26.02
N GLU A 79 9.26 7.17 26.62
CA GLU A 79 8.00 7.65 26.05
C GLU A 79 8.23 8.38 24.72
N ARG A 80 9.22 9.28 24.65
CA ARG A 80 9.60 9.96 23.40
C ARG A 80 10.01 8.97 22.31
N ALA A 81 10.79 7.95 22.67
CA ALA A 81 11.19 6.90 21.73
C ALA A 81 10.01 6.06 21.26
N ALA A 82 9.02 5.79 22.13
CA ALA A 82 7.79 5.10 21.75
C ALA A 82 6.96 5.92 20.76
N VAL A 83 6.77 7.22 21.01
CA VAL A 83 6.07 8.13 20.10
C VAL A 83 6.77 8.21 18.74
N LEU A 84 8.10 8.31 18.72
CA LEU A 84 8.87 8.32 17.48
C LEU A 84 8.74 7.00 16.72
N ARG A 85 8.82 5.86 17.42
CA ARG A 85 8.64 4.54 16.81
C ARG A 85 7.28 4.40 16.16
N GLU A 86 6.23 4.90 16.80
CA GLU A 86 4.88 4.83 16.23
C GLU A 86 4.77 5.69 14.97
N ARG A 87 5.26 6.94 15.01
CA ARG A 87 5.33 7.78 13.79
C ARG A 87 6.15 7.14 12.68
N LEU A 88 7.27 6.49 13.00
CA LEU A 88 8.10 5.79 12.02
C LEU A 88 7.35 4.62 11.39
N LYS A 89 6.58 3.85 12.18
CA LYS A 89 5.75 2.77 11.61
C LYS A 89 4.73 3.34 10.64
N ASP A 90 4.03 4.41 11.00
CA ASP A 90 3.03 5.02 10.11
C ASP A 90 3.65 5.46 8.78
N ILE A 91 4.82 6.10 8.84
CA ILE A 91 5.58 6.50 7.65
C ILE A 91 5.96 5.27 6.82
N VAL A 92 6.51 4.23 7.45
CA VAL A 92 6.92 3.01 6.74
C VAL A 92 5.73 2.29 6.12
N GLN A 93 4.60 2.21 6.83
CA GLN A 93 3.38 1.59 6.30
C GLN A 93 2.84 2.36 5.10
N GLU A 94 2.84 3.69 5.14
CA GLU A 94 2.43 4.52 4.01
C GLU A 94 3.38 4.33 2.81
N LEU A 95 4.68 4.27 3.03
CA LEU A 95 5.66 3.99 1.96
C LEU A 95 5.43 2.61 1.34
N LEU A 96 5.28 1.58 2.17
CA LEU A 96 4.99 0.22 1.70
C LEU A 96 3.67 0.14 0.93
N ARG A 97 2.65 0.89 1.37
CA ARG A 97 1.36 0.95 0.68
C ARG A 97 1.51 1.53 -0.72
N ARG A 98 2.25 2.64 -0.85
CA ARG A 98 2.57 3.24 -2.17
C ARG A 98 3.32 2.26 -3.06
N GLU A 99 4.36 1.61 -2.54
CA GLU A 99 5.12 0.61 -3.32
C GLU A 99 4.26 -0.56 -3.79
N ARG A 100 3.33 -1.04 -2.94
CA ARG A 100 2.39 -2.11 -3.29
C ARG A 100 1.39 -1.67 -4.36
N GLU A 101 0.85 -0.47 -4.25
CA GLU A 101 -0.06 0.09 -5.26
C GLU A 101 0.65 0.23 -6.62
N GLU A 102 1.87 0.77 -6.63
CA GLU A 102 2.71 0.84 -7.84
C GLU A 102 3.05 -0.53 -8.42
N ALA A 103 3.36 -1.51 -7.57
CA ALA A 103 3.65 -2.88 -7.99
C ALA A 103 2.42 -3.57 -8.62
N ALA A 104 1.23 -3.38 -8.04
CA ALA A 104 -0.01 -3.97 -8.55
C ALA A 104 -0.38 -3.42 -9.94
N ILE A 105 -0.21 -2.10 -10.15
CA ILE A 105 -0.44 -1.46 -11.45
C ILE A 105 0.59 -1.96 -12.47
N ARG A 106 1.88 -2.03 -12.10
CA ARG A 106 2.94 -2.56 -12.97
C ARG A 106 2.65 -4.00 -13.39
N GLN A 107 2.28 -4.85 -12.44
CA GLN A 107 1.97 -6.24 -12.73
C GLN A 107 0.78 -6.35 -13.69
N THR A 108 -0.24 -5.51 -13.54
CA THR A 108 -1.37 -5.47 -14.46
C THR A 108 -0.96 -5.06 -15.87
N ALA A 109 -0.16 -4.00 -16.01
CA ALA A 109 0.38 -3.58 -17.30
C ALA A 109 1.26 -4.67 -17.95
N VAL A 110 2.17 -5.27 -17.20
CA VAL A 110 3.05 -6.36 -17.68
C VAL A 110 2.22 -7.55 -18.12
N MET A 111 1.28 -8.01 -17.32
CA MET A 111 0.44 -9.15 -17.66
C MET A 111 -0.41 -8.88 -18.90
N LEU A 112 -0.95 -7.67 -19.05
CA LEU A 112 -1.70 -7.27 -20.23
C LEU A 112 -0.82 -7.34 -21.49
N VAL A 113 0.36 -6.72 -21.46
CA VAL A 113 1.29 -6.68 -22.61
C VAL A 113 1.79 -8.08 -22.96
N VAL A 114 2.24 -8.85 -21.97
CA VAL A 114 2.75 -10.21 -22.16
C VAL A 114 1.66 -11.12 -22.70
N SER A 115 0.44 -11.06 -22.15
CA SER A 115 -0.68 -11.89 -22.62
C SER A 115 -1.10 -11.52 -24.04
N LEU A 116 -1.12 -10.23 -24.37
CA LEU A 116 -1.44 -9.74 -25.71
C LEU A 116 -0.43 -10.27 -26.73
N PHE A 117 0.87 -10.12 -26.46
CA PHE A 117 1.93 -10.55 -27.36
C PHE A 117 2.02 -12.08 -27.45
N ALA A 118 1.92 -12.78 -26.33
CA ALA A 118 1.89 -14.25 -26.30
C ALA A 118 0.70 -14.78 -27.09
N SER A 119 -0.50 -14.19 -26.91
CA SER A 119 -1.66 -14.62 -27.68
C SER A 119 -1.51 -14.32 -29.16
N ALA A 120 -0.98 -13.16 -29.54
CA ALA A 120 -0.71 -12.84 -30.95
C ALA A 120 0.25 -13.86 -31.57
N PHE A 121 1.34 -14.15 -30.87
CA PHE A 121 2.34 -15.14 -31.29
C PHE A 121 1.74 -16.54 -31.43
N LEU A 122 1.02 -17.03 -30.42
CA LEU A 122 0.42 -18.37 -30.42
C LEU A 122 -0.64 -18.51 -31.51
N VAL A 123 -1.48 -17.49 -31.71
CA VAL A 123 -2.48 -17.50 -32.78
C VAL A 123 -1.80 -17.49 -34.15
N ALA A 124 -0.73 -16.72 -34.34
CA ALA A 124 0.06 -16.72 -35.57
C ALA A 124 0.76 -18.07 -35.83
N LEU A 125 1.28 -18.71 -34.76
CA LEU A 125 1.96 -19.99 -34.81
C LEU A 125 0.98 -21.13 -35.16
N PHE A 126 -0.06 -21.31 -34.34
CA PHE A 126 -0.97 -22.46 -34.46
C PHE A 126 -2.05 -22.25 -35.53
N ARG A 127 -2.47 -21.01 -35.81
CA ARG A 127 -3.65 -20.66 -36.64
C ARG A 127 -4.82 -21.63 -36.43
N PRO A 128 -5.35 -21.70 -35.20
CA PRO A 128 -6.41 -22.65 -34.91
C PRO A 128 -7.70 -22.26 -35.67
N PRO A 129 -8.38 -23.20 -36.36
CA PRO A 129 -9.57 -22.92 -37.16
C PRO A 129 -10.84 -22.81 -36.29
N ILE A 130 -10.76 -22.15 -35.13
CA ILE A 130 -11.84 -22.11 -34.14
C ILE A 130 -13.10 -21.47 -34.74
N PHE A 131 -12.95 -20.31 -35.39
CA PHE A 131 -14.09 -19.61 -35.99
C PHE A 131 -14.74 -20.39 -37.13
N GLU A 132 -13.98 -21.21 -37.83
CA GLU A 132 -14.45 -22.00 -38.98
C GLU A 132 -15.19 -23.26 -38.52
N MET A 133 -14.74 -23.87 -37.42
CA MET A 133 -15.36 -25.04 -36.80
C MET A 133 -16.70 -24.71 -36.12
N LEU A 134 -16.95 -23.43 -35.81
CA LEU A 134 -18.16 -23.00 -35.12
C LEU A 134 -19.35 -22.82 -36.06
N GLY A 135 -20.53 -23.28 -35.60
CA GLY A 135 -21.82 -22.99 -36.24
C GLY A 135 -22.19 -21.49 -36.17
N PRO A 136 -23.31 -21.07 -36.81
CA PRO A 136 -23.70 -19.66 -36.88
C PRO A 136 -23.88 -19.02 -35.50
N VAL A 137 -24.44 -19.75 -34.54
CA VAL A 137 -24.59 -19.30 -33.14
C VAL A 137 -23.22 -19.11 -32.48
N GLY A 138 -22.30 -20.06 -32.66
CA GLY A 138 -20.96 -19.97 -32.09
C GLY A 138 -20.16 -18.79 -32.64
N LYS A 139 -20.29 -18.51 -33.95
CA LYS A 139 -19.68 -17.33 -34.57
C LYS A 139 -20.22 -16.02 -33.97
N ALA A 140 -21.52 -15.92 -33.73
CA ALA A 140 -22.12 -14.76 -33.08
C ALA A 140 -21.59 -14.56 -31.65
N VAL A 141 -21.45 -15.64 -30.88
CA VAL A 141 -20.86 -15.59 -29.52
C VAL A 141 -19.41 -15.13 -29.57
N CYS A 142 -18.59 -15.66 -30.49
CA CYS A 142 -17.19 -15.23 -30.64
C CYS A 142 -17.07 -13.75 -31.01
N LEU A 143 -17.92 -13.24 -31.89
CA LEU A 143 -17.95 -11.81 -32.22
C LEU A 143 -18.35 -10.94 -31.02
N GLY A 144 -19.29 -11.41 -30.19
CA GLY A 144 -19.66 -10.76 -28.94
C GLY A 144 -18.51 -10.70 -27.94
N LEU A 145 -17.86 -11.85 -27.70
CA LEU A 145 -16.67 -11.94 -26.83
C LEU A 145 -15.52 -11.07 -27.34
N PHE A 146 -15.33 -11.01 -28.66
CA PHE A 146 -14.35 -10.11 -29.27
C PHE A 146 -14.67 -8.65 -29.01
N GLY A 147 -15.94 -8.23 -29.18
CA GLY A 147 -16.34 -6.85 -28.92
C GLY A 147 -16.07 -6.44 -27.48
N VAL A 148 -16.45 -7.28 -26.51
CA VAL A 148 -16.17 -7.06 -25.08
C VAL A 148 -14.67 -7.07 -24.81
N GLY A 149 -13.94 -8.05 -25.32
CA GLY A 149 -12.50 -8.18 -25.13
C GLY A 149 -11.72 -7.01 -25.74
N MET A 150 -12.13 -6.53 -26.91
CA MET A 150 -11.53 -5.35 -27.54
C MET A 150 -11.81 -4.08 -26.74
N TRP A 151 -13.04 -3.89 -26.26
CA TRP A 151 -13.38 -2.76 -25.40
C TRP A 151 -12.56 -2.73 -24.12
N GLU A 152 -12.46 -3.87 -23.42
CA GLU A 152 -11.66 -3.99 -22.20
C GLU A 152 -10.17 -3.78 -22.49
N LEU A 153 -9.64 -4.39 -23.56
CA LEU A 153 -8.24 -4.21 -23.95
C LEU A 153 -7.92 -2.72 -24.20
N VAL A 154 -8.74 -2.01 -24.97
CA VAL A 154 -8.52 -0.59 -25.25
C VAL A 154 -8.60 0.23 -23.96
N ARG A 155 -9.61 -0.02 -23.13
CA ARG A 155 -9.76 0.68 -21.84
C ARG A 155 -8.55 0.47 -20.94
N ASP A 156 -8.10 -0.77 -20.79
CA ASP A 156 -7.04 -1.15 -19.88
C ASP A 156 -5.66 -0.68 -20.40
N VAL A 157 -5.43 -0.70 -21.72
CA VAL A 157 -4.27 -0.08 -22.36
C VAL A 157 -4.26 1.43 -22.12
N MET A 158 -5.39 2.12 -22.36
CA MET A 158 -5.48 3.57 -22.13
C MET A 158 -5.24 3.94 -20.67
N MET A 159 -5.78 3.16 -19.73
CA MET A 159 -5.54 3.36 -18.30
C MET A 159 -4.04 3.21 -17.95
N CYS A 160 -3.37 2.21 -18.51
CA CYS A 160 -1.93 2.04 -18.32
C CYS A 160 -1.13 3.20 -18.93
N LEU A 161 -1.52 3.67 -20.11
CA LEU A 161 -0.89 4.82 -20.75
C LEU A 161 -1.08 6.08 -19.89
N ASP A 162 -2.28 6.39 -19.42
CA ASP A 162 -2.53 7.57 -18.56
C ASP A 162 -1.67 7.55 -17.29
N TYR A 163 -1.47 6.37 -16.70
CA TYR A 163 -0.66 6.19 -15.50
C TYR A 163 0.85 6.36 -15.76
N TYR A 164 1.39 5.72 -16.81
CA TYR A 164 2.85 5.67 -17.07
C TYR A 164 3.38 6.73 -18.03
N THR A 165 2.51 7.42 -18.76
CA THR A 165 2.89 8.42 -19.76
C THR A 165 2.29 9.78 -19.47
N TYR A 166 3.00 10.84 -19.83
CA TYR A 166 2.52 12.21 -19.70
C TYR A 166 1.78 12.66 -20.99
N PRO A 167 0.87 13.65 -20.91
CA PRO A 167 0.15 14.16 -22.08
C PRO A 167 1.09 14.87 -23.06
N ASP A 168 0.89 14.66 -24.36
CA ASP A 168 1.80 15.16 -25.40
C ASP A 168 1.68 16.69 -25.66
N ASP A 169 0.64 17.33 -25.13
CA ASP A 169 0.24 18.72 -25.38
C ASP A 169 0.73 19.73 -24.32
N VAL A 170 1.42 19.27 -23.28
CA VAL A 170 1.95 20.15 -22.23
C VAL A 170 3.31 20.70 -22.67
N THR A 171 3.36 21.97 -23.06
CA THR A 171 4.61 22.72 -23.15
C THR A 171 5.22 22.84 -21.75
N PRO A 172 6.45 22.37 -21.49
CA PRO A 172 6.97 22.29 -20.13
C PRO A 172 7.12 23.69 -19.52
N SER A 173 6.35 23.99 -18.47
CA SER A 173 6.61 25.14 -17.61
C SER A 173 7.73 24.77 -16.64
N PHE A 174 8.79 25.60 -16.57
CA PHE A 174 10.05 25.30 -15.87
C PHE A 174 9.90 24.94 -14.38
N TRP A 175 8.78 25.30 -13.74
CA TRP A 175 8.60 25.23 -12.28
C TRP A 175 7.81 24.00 -11.78
N HIS A 176 7.18 23.22 -12.67
CA HIS A 176 6.47 21.97 -12.30
C HIS A 176 7.20 20.68 -12.73
N ILE A 177 8.43 20.82 -13.25
CA ILE A 177 9.21 19.72 -13.86
C ILE A 177 9.58 18.62 -12.85
N GLU A 178 9.94 18.96 -11.61
CA GLU A 178 10.64 18.01 -10.73
C GLU A 178 9.74 17.08 -9.90
N GLU A 179 8.50 17.46 -9.62
CA GLU A 179 7.57 16.64 -8.83
C GLU A 179 6.61 15.84 -9.71
N GLU A 180 6.16 16.38 -10.85
CA GLU A 180 5.14 15.74 -11.69
C GLU A 180 5.76 14.81 -12.76
N MET A 181 7.00 15.07 -13.20
CA MET A 181 7.75 14.18 -14.10
C MET A 181 8.57 13.09 -13.38
N ARG A 182 8.64 13.11 -12.04
CA ARG A 182 9.23 12.01 -11.25
C ARG A 182 8.34 10.76 -11.39
N GLY A 183 8.63 9.94 -12.40
CA GLY A 183 8.04 8.59 -12.54
C GLY A 183 7.42 8.24 -13.88
N LYS A 184 7.32 9.18 -14.85
CA LYS A 184 6.73 8.93 -16.19
C LYS A 184 7.77 9.11 -17.31
N PRO A 185 8.53 8.05 -17.67
CA PRO A 185 9.68 8.18 -18.57
C PRO A 185 9.35 8.34 -20.06
N PHE A 186 8.12 8.06 -20.51
CA PHE A 186 7.77 7.97 -21.93
C PHE A 186 6.54 8.81 -22.32
N SER A 187 6.51 9.30 -23.56
CA SER A 187 5.34 9.92 -24.20
C SER A 187 4.30 8.86 -24.60
N ARG A 188 3.02 9.24 -24.62
CA ARG A 188 1.88 8.38 -25.05
C ARG A 188 2.10 7.78 -26.43
N THR A 189 2.54 8.61 -27.38
CA THR A 189 2.81 8.17 -28.76
C THR A 189 3.89 7.10 -28.81
N THR A 190 4.96 7.26 -28.02
CA THR A 190 6.09 6.33 -27.99
C THR A 190 5.69 4.99 -27.38
N ALA A 191 4.94 5.02 -26.28
CA ALA A 191 4.44 3.81 -25.63
C ALA A 191 3.45 3.05 -26.53
N LEU A 192 2.56 3.76 -27.22
CA LEU A 192 1.61 3.15 -28.17
C LEU A 192 2.33 2.57 -29.40
N ALA A 193 3.34 3.27 -29.93
CA ALA A 193 4.18 2.76 -31.01
C ALA A 193 4.91 1.47 -30.60
N PHE A 194 5.43 1.39 -29.38
CA PHE A 194 6.06 0.18 -28.85
C PHE A 194 5.05 -0.97 -28.73
N LEU A 195 3.84 -0.70 -28.25
CA LEU A 195 2.79 -1.71 -28.11
C LEU A 195 2.34 -2.28 -29.46
N VAL A 196 2.07 -1.40 -30.43
CA VAL A 196 1.68 -1.80 -31.80
C VAL A 196 2.84 -2.50 -32.50
N GLY A 197 4.06 -1.96 -32.40
CA GLY A 197 5.25 -2.55 -32.98
C GLY A 197 5.55 -3.95 -32.42
N GLY A 198 5.47 -4.11 -31.10
CA GLY A 198 5.64 -5.40 -30.43
C GLY A 198 4.57 -6.43 -30.82
N TYR A 199 3.31 -6.00 -30.95
CA TYR A 199 2.23 -6.86 -31.43
C TYR A 199 2.47 -7.35 -32.86
N LEU A 200 2.82 -6.44 -33.78
CA LEU A 200 3.15 -6.80 -35.17
C LEU A 200 4.37 -7.73 -35.23
N LEU A 201 5.39 -7.46 -34.42
CA LEU A 201 6.58 -8.32 -34.33
C LEU A 201 6.21 -9.73 -33.86
N ALA A 202 5.34 -9.86 -32.86
CA ALA A 202 4.86 -11.15 -32.37
C ALA A 202 4.13 -11.95 -33.46
N LEU A 203 3.32 -11.29 -34.29
CA LEU A 203 2.64 -11.91 -35.43
C LEU A 203 3.61 -12.38 -36.51
N VAL A 204 4.60 -11.55 -36.84
CA VAL A 204 5.65 -11.88 -37.82
C VAL A 204 6.47 -13.06 -37.32
N LEU A 205 6.91 -13.02 -36.06
CA LEU A 205 7.73 -14.07 -35.47
C LEU A 205 6.97 -15.39 -35.37
N GLY A 206 5.71 -15.38 -34.93
CA GLY A 206 4.88 -16.58 -34.87
C GLY A 206 4.64 -17.18 -36.26
N SER A 207 4.43 -16.34 -37.27
CA SER A 207 4.28 -16.79 -38.66
C SER A 207 5.58 -17.36 -39.24
N LEU A 208 6.73 -16.76 -38.90
CA LEU A 208 8.05 -17.23 -39.33
C LEU A 208 8.40 -18.58 -38.69
N VAL A 209 8.15 -18.75 -37.40
CA VAL A 209 8.35 -20.02 -36.69
C VAL A 209 7.46 -21.11 -37.28
N ARG A 210 6.18 -20.80 -37.55
CA ARG A 210 5.29 -21.75 -38.24
C ARG A 210 5.84 -22.16 -39.60
N TYR A 211 6.30 -21.20 -40.40
CA TYR A 211 6.88 -21.46 -41.71
C TYR A 211 8.09 -22.39 -41.62
N ALA A 212 8.94 -22.20 -40.62
CA ALA A 212 10.10 -23.07 -40.38
C ALA A 212 9.71 -24.49 -39.92
N LEU A 213 8.65 -24.64 -39.12
CA LEU A 213 8.22 -25.93 -38.57
C LEU A 213 7.39 -26.77 -39.55
N VAL A 214 6.47 -26.15 -40.29
CA VAL A 214 5.47 -26.84 -41.13
C VAL A 214 5.88 -26.85 -42.61
N GLY A 215 6.89 -26.05 -43.00
CA GLY A 215 7.29 -25.89 -44.39
C GLY A 215 6.31 -25.04 -45.20
N SER A 216 6.64 -24.77 -46.46
CA SER A 216 5.80 -23.98 -47.37
C SER A 216 4.61 -24.81 -47.89
N ASP A 217 3.63 -25.06 -47.03
CA ASP A 217 2.30 -25.39 -47.53
C ASP A 217 1.79 -24.17 -48.31
N GLY A 218 1.94 -24.20 -49.63
CA GLY A 218 1.65 -23.13 -50.60
C GLY A 218 0.19 -22.68 -50.66
N ARG A 219 -0.63 -23.00 -49.65
CA ARG A 219 -1.90 -22.34 -49.38
C ARG A 219 -1.62 -20.96 -48.80
N LEU A 220 -1.29 -20.05 -49.71
CA LEU A 220 -1.12 -18.62 -49.50
C LEU A 220 -2.14 -18.06 -48.51
N LEU A 221 -1.61 -17.65 -47.35
CA LEU A 221 -1.84 -16.43 -46.55
C LEU A 221 -3.25 -15.82 -46.36
N LEU A 222 -4.24 -16.05 -47.21
CA LEU A 222 -5.39 -15.16 -47.35
C LEU A 222 -6.78 -15.78 -47.09
N SER A 223 -6.96 -17.10 -47.09
CA SER A 223 -8.33 -17.67 -47.18
C SER A 223 -8.94 -18.31 -45.92
N TYR A 224 -8.17 -18.82 -44.95
CA TYR A 224 -8.72 -19.63 -43.83
C TYR A 224 -8.08 -19.33 -42.46
N GLY A 225 -7.92 -18.05 -42.08
CA GLY A 225 -7.34 -17.78 -40.76
C GLY A 225 -7.01 -16.34 -40.40
N LEU A 226 -7.16 -15.39 -41.33
CA LEU A 226 -6.96 -13.97 -41.02
C LEU A 226 -7.95 -13.45 -39.97
N ILE A 227 -9.19 -13.93 -40.02
CA ILE A 227 -10.22 -13.60 -39.04
C ILE A 227 -9.78 -14.07 -37.65
N ASN A 228 -9.26 -15.29 -37.52
CA ASN A 228 -8.79 -15.81 -36.25
C ASN A 228 -7.60 -15.00 -35.70
N LEU A 229 -6.72 -14.50 -36.58
CA LEU A 229 -5.55 -13.70 -36.21
C LEU A 229 -5.92 -12.38 -35.51
N ILE A 230 -7.04 -11.79 -35.90
CA ILE A 230 -7.54 -10.55 -35.31
C ILE A 230 -8.46 -10.86 -34.13
N LEU A 231 -9.30 -11.89 -34.26
CA LEU A 231 -10.39 -12.17 -33.32
C LEU A 231 -9.91 -12.80 -32.01
N LEU A 232 -8.96 -13.74 -32.07
CA LEU A 232 -8.58 -14.53 -30.89
C LEU A 232 -7.75 -13.76 -29.86
N PRO A 233 -6.77 -12.89 -30.24
CA PRO A 233 -5.92 -12.26 -29.23
C PRO A 233 -6.66 -11.43 -28.17
N PRO A 234 -7.64 -10.57 -28.52
CA PRO A 234 -8.42 -9.84 -27.52
C PRO A 234 -9.29 -10.75 -26.65
N ILE A 235 -9.85 -11.83 -27.22
CA ILE A 235 -10.63 -12.83 -26.47
C ILE A 235 -9.73 -13.57 -25.47
N ALA A 236 -8.53 -13.95 -25.87
CA ALA A 236 -7.59 -14.65 -25.00
C ALA A 236 -7.14 -13.75 -23.83
N VAL A 237 -6.84 -12.48 -24.10
CA VAL A 237 -6.52 -11.51 -23.04
C VAL A 237 -7.68 -11.35 -22.06
N LEU A 238 -8.91 -11.20 -22.56
CA LEU A 238 -10.12 -11.15 -21.73
C LEU A 238 -10.21 -12.36 -20.80
N ILE A 239 -10.07 -13.57 -21.34
CA ILE A 239 -10.13 -14.82 -20.55
C ILE A 239 -9.02 -14.84 -19.50
N LEU A 240 -7.78 -14.54 -19.87
CA LEU A 240 -6.63 -14.56 -18.96
C LEU A 240 -6.79 -13.55 -17.81
N MET A 241 -7.27 -12.33 -18.10
CA MET A 241 -7.50 -11.32 -17.08
C MET A 241 -8.64 -11.71 -16.14
N ARG A 242 -9.72 -12.33 -16.64
CA ARG A 242 -10.81 -12.83 -15.81
C ARG A 242 -10.39 -14.02 -14.95
N LEU A 243 -9.58 -14.93 -15.48
CA LEU A 243 -9.01 -16.06 -14.73
C LEU A 243 -8.09 -15.57 -13.60
N ARG A 244 -7.26 -14.55 -13.87
CA ARG A 244 -6.43 -13.93 -12.84
C ARG A 244 -7.30 -13.32 -11.73
N ALA A 245 -8.29 -12.51 -12.10
CA ALA A 245 -9.19 -11.88 -11.13
C ALA A 245 -9.95 -12.93 -10.29
N LEU A 246 -10.29 -14.09 -10.88
CA LEU A 246 -10.87 -15.22 -10.15
C LEU A 246 -9.85 -15.86 -9.20
N SER A 247 -8.60 -16.07 -9.65
CA SER A 247 -7.53 -16.66 -8.84
C SER A 247 -7.19 -15.82 -7.61
N GLU A 248 -7.17 -14.49 -7.76
CA GLU A 248 -6.91 -13.55 -6.66
C GLU A 248 -8.05 -13.58 -5.62
N ARG A 249 -9.31 -13.66 -6.08
CA ARG A 249 -10.46 -13.81 -5.18
C ARG A 249 -10.43 -15.12 -4.39
N LEU A 250 -10.01 -16.21 -5.03
CA LEU A 250 -9.90 -17.53 -4.39
C LEU A 250 -8.69 -17.62 -3.45
N SER A 251 -7.60 -16.89 -3.73
CA SER A 251 -6.48 -16.81 -2.79
C SER A 251 -6.87 -16.04 -1.54
N ASP A 252 -7.59 -14.91 -1.66
CA ASP A 252 -7.99 -14.10 -0.52
C ASP A 252 -8.98 -14.83 0.40
N SER A 253 -9.93 -15.60 -0.14
CA SER A 253 -10.86 -16.39 0.67
C SER A 253 -10.17 -17.54 1.42
N ARG A 254 -9.08 -18.10 0.87
CA ARG A 254 -8.32 -19.18 1.51
C ARG A 254 -7.51 -18.69 2.71
N TRP A 255 -7.11 -17.42 2.74
CA TRP A 255 -6.42 -16.81 3.88
C TRP A 255 -7.36 -16.34 4.99
N SER A 256 -8.64 -16.04 4.70
CA SER A 256 -9.63 -15.70 5.74
C SER A 256 -10.13 -16.90 6.53
N GLU A 257 -10.14 -18.11 5.95
CA GLU A 257 -10.57 -19.34 6.63
C GLU A 257 -9.44 -20.04 7.41
N GLY A 258 -8.17 -19.69 7.17
CA GLY A 258 -7.00 -20.34 7.78
C GLY A 258 -6.38 -19.62 8.99
N GLY A 259 -6.98 -18.52 9.46
CA GLY A 259 -6.44 -17.66 10.52
C GLY A 259 -7.03 -17.89 11.93
N GLU A 260 -7.96 -18.82 12.09
CA GLU A 260 -8.56 -19.19 13.38
C GLU A 260 -8.18 -20.62 13.78
N TRP A 261 -6.91 -20.86 14.12
CA TRP A 261 -6.48 -22.04 14.90
C TRP A 261 -5.31 -21.69 15.81
#